data_AF-A0A0K2SWP6-F1
#
_entry.id   AF-A0A0K2SWP6-F1
#
_cell.length_a   1.000
_cell.length_b   1.000
_cell.length_c   1.000
_cell.angle_alpha   90.00
_cell.angle_beta   90.00
_cell.angle_gamma   90.00
#
_symmetry.space_group_name_H-M   'P 1'
#
loop_
_entity.id
_entity.type
_entity.pdbx_description
1 polymer ?
#
loop_
_entity_poly.entity_id
_entity_poly.type
_entity_poly.pdbx_seq_one_letter_code
_entity_poly.pdbx_strand_id
1 'polypeptide(L)'
;MALNRPKSELSPEELEKREEEEFNTGPLSVLTQSVKNNTQVLINCRNNKKLLGRVKAFDRHCNMVLESVKEMWTEMPKTGKGKKKAKPVNKDRY
;
A
#
# COMPACT_ATOMS: atom_id res chain seq x y z
N MET A 1 12.91 19.91 18.29
CA MET A 1 12.07 21.13 18.18
C MET A 1 12.29 21.78 16.82
N ALA A 2 11.66 21.25 15.76
CA ALA A 2 11.71 21.85 14.42
C ALA A 2 10.50 21.41 13.58
N LEU A 3 9.26 21.67 14.04
CA LEU A 3 8.05 21.29 13.29
C LEU A 3 6.99 22.40 13.22
N ASN A 4 7.34 23.66 13.52
CA ASN A 4 6.38 24.76 13.55
C ASN A 4 6.41 25.70 12.34
N ARG A 5 7.29 25.49 11.35
CA ARG A 5 7.26 26.29 10.11
C ARG A 5 6.31 25.66 9.09
N PRO A 6 5.37 26.43 8.51
CA PRO A 6 4.44 25.92 7.53
C PRO A 6 5.20 25.48 6.26
N LYS A 7 4.75 24.40 5.61
CA LYS A 7 5.38 23.86 4.38
C LYS A 7 5.48 24.91 3.25
N SER A 8 4.65 25.94 3.28
CA SER A 8 4.66 27.05 2.32
C SER A 8 5.86 27.99 2.42
N GLU A 9 6.58 27.98 3.54
CA GLU A 9 7.71 28.88 3.79
C GLU A 9 9.08 28.19 3.69
N LEU A 10 9.09 26.87 3.43
CA LEU A 10 10.35 26.12 3.27
C LEU A 10 10.89 26.28 1.85
N SER A 11 12.22 26.33 1.75
CA SER A 11 12.92 26.17 0.48
C SER A 11 12.74 24.75 -0.09
N PRO A 12 12.95 24.55 -1.41
CA PRO A 12 12.85 23.22 -2.03
C PRO A 12 13.74 22.16 -1.35
N GLU A 13 14.98 22.54 -1.01
CA GLU A 13 15.93 21.63 -0.35
C GLU A 13 15.47 21.22 1.07
N GLU A 14 14.88 22.15 1.82
CA GLU A 14 14.34 21.85 3.14
C GLU A 14 13.07 20.97 3.06
N LEU A 15 12.26 21.13 2.01
CA LEU A 15 11.10 20.28 1.75
C LEU A 15 11.54 18.84 1.45
N GLU A 16 12.56 18.66 0.62
CA GLU A 16 13.13 17.34 0.32
C GLU A 16 13.69 16.65 1.56
N LYS A 17 14.50 17.37 2.36
CA LYS A 17 15.03 16.83 3.63
C LYS A 17 13.92 16.44 4.60
N ARG A 18 12.89 17.26 4.70
CA ARG A 18 11.73 16.98 5.56
C ARG A 18 10.95 15.76 5.06
N GLU A 19 10.78 15.59 3.75
CA GLU A 19 10.19 14.38 3.18
C GLU A 19 11.04 13.15 3.48
N GLU A 20 12.36 13.24 3.31
CA GLU A 20 13.28 12.14 3.61
C GLU A 20 13.25 11.74 5.10
N GLU A 21 13.17 12.72 6.00
CA GLU A 21 12.96 12.48 7.42
C GLU A 21 11.59 11.81 7.69
N GLU A 22 10.51 12.30 7.07
CA GLU A 22 9.16 11.72 7.15
C GLU A 22 9.15 10.26 6.64
N PHE A 23 9.92 9.93 5.60
CA PHE A 23 10.07 8.57 5.06
C PHE A 23 10.91 7.63 5.95
N ASN A 24 11.87 8.14 6.71
CA ASN A 24 12.76 7.31 7.52
C ASN A 24 12.28 7.13 8.96
N THR A 25 11.60 8.14 9.53
CA THR A 25 11.19 8.15 10.95
C THR A 25 9.69 8.02 11.16
N GLY A 26 8.89 8.19 10.10
CA GLY A 26 7.44 8.14 10.16
C GLY A 26 6.83 6.75 9.89
N PRO A 27 5.49 6.65 9.79
CA PRO A 27 4.79 5.40 9.47
C PRO A 27 5.15 4.84 8.09
N LEU A 28 5.62 5.69 7.17
CA LEU A 28 6.09 5.26 5.84
C LEU A 28 7.45 4.54 5.87
N SER A 29 8.16 4.58 7.00
CA SER A 29 9.43 3.86 7.18
C SER A 29 9.31 2.34 6.96
N VAL A 30 8.12 1.77 7.22
CA VAL A 30 7.85 0.36 6.91
C VAL A 30 7.96 0.06 5.41
N LEU A 31 7.57 1.02 4.56
CA LEU A 31 7.67 0.90 3.11
C LEU A 31 9.11 1.11 2.65
N THR A 32 9.81 2.06 3.24
CA THR A 32 11.26 2.25 3.04
C THR A 32 12.04 0.97 3.34
N GLN A 33 11.74 0.34 4.49
CA GLN A 33 12.35 -0.93 4.87
C GLN A 33 11.93 -2.06 3.92
N SER A 34 10.69 -2.06 3.46
CA SER A 34 10.19 -3.08 2.53
C SER A 34 10.88 -3.04 1.17
N VAL A 35 11.16 -1.84 0.64
CA VAL A 35 11.94 -1.66 -0.58
C VAL A 35 13.40 -2.10 -0.37
N LYS A 36 14.05 -1.62 0.71
CA LYS A 36 15.45 -1.93 1.02
C LYS A 36 15.70 -3.44 1.21
N ASN A 37 14.81 -4.10 1.94
CA ASN A 37 14.93 -5.52 2.25
C ASN A 37 14.27 -6.42 1.20
N ASN A 38 13.66 -5.83 0.16
CA ASN A 38 12.87 -6.52 -0.85
C ASN A 38 11.83 -7.46 -0.21
N THR A 39 11.17 -7.06 0.88
CA THR A 39 10.22 -7.92 1.60
C THR A 39 8.88 -8.00 0.86
N GLN A 40 8.17 -9.10 1.09
CA GLN A 40 6.84 -9.28 0.53
C GLN A 40 5.81 -8.57 1.41
N VAL A 41 4.96 -7.77 0.78
CA VAL A 41 3.91 -6.99 1.42
C VAL A 41 2.53 -7.47 0.96
N LEU A 42 1.57 -7.45 1.88
CA LEU A 42 0.16 -7.69 1.60
C LEU A 42 -0.61 -6.38 1.72
N ILE A 43 -1.18 -5.91 0.61
CA ILE A 43 -1.91 -4.64 0.51
C ILE A 43 -3.39 -4.94 0.36
N ASN A 44 -4.23 -4.38 1.24
CA ASN A 44 -5.68 -4.45 1.10
C ASN A 44 -6.20 -3.24 0.32
N CYS A 45 -6.83 -3.48 -0.83
CA CYS A 45 -7.34 -2.44 -1.70
C CYS A 45 -8.79 -2.06 -1.36
N ARG A 46 -9.18 -0.83 -1.76
CA ARG A 46 -10.55 -0.31 -1.55
C ARG A 46 -11.65 -1.16 -2.20
N ASN A 47 -11.32 -1.91 -3.25
CA ASN A 47 -12.23 -2.82 -3.95
C ASN A 47 -12.36 -4.21 -3.26
N ASN A 48 -11.91 -4.35 -2.00
CA ASN A 48 -11.88 -5.59 -1.23
C ASN A 48 -11.05 -6.73 -1.86
N LYS A 49 -10.13 -6.37 -2.76
CA LYS A 49 -9.10 -7.29 -3.24
C LYS A 49 -7.81 -7.08 -2.44
N LYS A 50 -6.99 -8.12 -2.37
CA LYS A 50 -5.69 -8.09 -1.70
C LYS A 50 -4.59 -8.29 -2.73
N LEU A 51 -3.56 -7.47 -2.71
CA LEU A 51 -2.36 -7.61 -3.52
C LEU A 51 -1.23 -8.13 -2.64
N LEU A 52 -0.62 -9.24 -3.04
CA LEU A 52 0.57 -9.76 -2.39
C LEU A 52 1.74 -9.60 -3.37
N GLY A 53 2.75 -8.83 -3.03
CA GLY A 53 3.86 -8.53 -3.95
C GLY A 53 5.05 -7.89 -3.24
N ARG A 54 6.01 -7.38 -4.01
CA ARG A 54 7.18 -6.66 -3.47
C ARG A 54 7.17 -5.22 -3.98
N VAL A 55 7.48 -4.26 -3.11
CA VAL A 55 7.53 -2.84 -3.46
C VAL A 55 8.90 -2.52 -4.07
N LYS A 56 8.92 -1.90 -5.25
CA LYS A 56 10.14 -1.38 -5.89
C LYS A 56 10.35 0.09 -5.64
N ALA A 57 9.27 0.87 -5.67
CA ALA A 57 9.28 2.29 -5.38
C ALA A 57 7.94 2.68 -4.78
N PHE A 58 7.92 3.74 -3.99
CA PHE A 58 6.72 4.37 -3.48
C PHE A 58 6.92 5.88 -3.39
N ASP A 59 5.83 6.63 -3.27
CA ASP A 59 5.86 8.07 -3.06
C ASP A 59 5.15 8.48 -1.76
N ARG A 60 5.12 9.79 -1.49
CA ARG A 60 4.44 10.39 -0.33
C ARG A 60 2.91 10.19 -0.29
N HIS A 61 2.30 9.86 -1.43
CA HIS A 61 0.86 9.60 -1.57
C HIS A 61 0.53 8.11 -1.47
N CYS A 62 1.53 7.27 -1.14
CA CYS A 62 1.42 5.82 -1.13
C CYS A 62 1.12 5.20 -2.50
N ASN A 63 1.38 5.92 -3.60
CA ASN A 63 1.43 5.28 -4.92
C ASN A 63 2.66 4.38 -4.95
N MET A 64 2.51 3.16 -5.46
CA MET A 64 3.55 2.14 -5.41
C MET A 64 3.80 1.53 -6.78
N VAL A 65 5.07 1.28 -7.07
CA VAL A 65 5.50 0.38 -8.14
C VAL A 65 5.75 -0.98 -7.50
N LEU A 66 5.02 -2.00 -7.95
CA LEU A 66 5.07 -3.35 -7.40
C LEU A 66 5.63 -4.34 -8.42
N GLU A 67 6.37 -5.34 -7.96
CA GLU A 67 6.86 -6.47 -8.76
C GLU A 67 6.33 -7.79 -8.18
N SER A 68 6.17 -8.81 -9.04
CA SER A 68 5.73 -10.16 -8.66
C SER A 68 4.41 -10.14 -7.89
N VAL A 69 3.43 -9.41 -8.42
CA VAL A 69 2.14 -9.19 -7.76
C VAL A 69 1.21 -10.37 -7.99
N LYS A 70 0.57 -10.80 -6.92
CA LYS A 70 -0.54 -11.75 -6.93
C LYS A 70 -1.78 -11.06 -6.38
N GLU A 71 -2.81 -10.91 -7.20
CA GLU A 71 -4.11 -10.37 -6.78
C GLU A 71 -5.00 -11.51 -6.26
N MET A 72 -5.61 -11.32 -5.10
CA MET A 72 -6.48 -12.28 -4.44
C MET A 72 -7.81 -11.63 -4.08
N TRP A 73 -8.92 -12.33 -4.29
CA TRP A 73 -10.26 -11.86 -3.90
C TRP A 73 -11.19 -13.02 -3.57
N THR A 74 -12.28 -12.70 -2.89
CA THR A 74 -13.32 -13.68 -2.57
C THR A 74 -14.57 -13.34 -3.35
N GLU A 75 -15.09 -14.30 -4.12
CA GLU A 75 -16.39 -14.18 -4.76
C GLU A 75 -17.46 -14.86 -3.92
N MET A 76 -18.60 -14.19 -3.79
CA MET A 76 -19.83 -14.81 -3.30
C MET A 76 -20.69 -15.19 -4.51
N PRO A 77 -20.84 -16.50 -4.82
CA PRO A 77 -21.69 -16.91 -5.91
C PRO A 77 -23.12 -16.42 -5.69
N LYS A 78 -23.72 -15.80 -6.70
CA LYS A 78 -25.13 -15.42 -6.66
C LYS A 78 -25.97 -16.70 -6.71
N THR A 79 -26.59 -17.06 -5.59
CA THR A 79 -27.58 -18.14 -5.56
C THR A 79 -28.93 -17.61 -5.99
N GLY A 80 -29.70 -18.43 -6.72
CA GLY A 80 -31.08 -18.08 -7.10
C GLY A 80 -31.95 -17.78 -5.88
N LYS A 81 -33.02 -16.98 -6.07
CA LYS A 81 -33.96 -16.60 -5.00
C LYS A 81 -34.43 -17.87 -4.24
N GLY A 82 -34.28 -17.86 -2.91
CA GLY A 82 -34.69 -18.95 -2.02
C GLY A 82 -33.63 -20.01 -1.70
N LYS A 83 -32.44 -19.98 -2.32
CA LYS A 83 -31.34 -20.91 -1.98
C LYS A 83 -30.40 -20.29 -0.94
N LYS A 84 -29.97 -21.10 0.05
CA LYS A 84 -28.98 -20.72 1.08
C LYS A 84 -27.77 -20.03 0.43
N LYS A 85 -27.24 -18.98 1.08
CA LYS A 85 -26.05 -18.24 0.61
C LYS A 85 -24.93 -19.24 0.29
N ALA A 86 -24.37 -19.16 -0.92
CA ALA A 86 -23.26 -20.02 -1.32
C ALA A 86 -22.03 -19.76 -0.45
N LYS A 87 -21.19 -20.79 -0.32
CA LYS A 87 -19.90 -20.65 0.35
C LYS A 87 -19.03 -19.63 -0.41
N PRO A 88 -18.32 -18.74 0.28
CA PRO A 88 -17.36 -17.84 -0.36
C PRO A 88 -16.27 -18.66 -1.08
N VAL A 89 -15.96 -18.27 -2.31
CA VAL A 89 -14.91 -18.93 -3.12
C VAL A 89 -13.73 -17.98 -3.23
N ASN A 90 -12.56 -18.43 -2.81
CA ASN A 90 -11.33 -17.66 -2.97
C ASN A 90 -10.79 -17.83 -4.39
N LYS A 91 -10.42 -16.72 -5.01
CA LYS A 91 -9.79 -16.65 -6.32
C LYS A 91 -8.50 -15.84 -6.23
N ASP A 92 -7.56 -16.16 -7.12
CA ASP A 92 -6.33 -15.42 -7.27
C ASP A 92 -5.86 -15.40 -8.72
N ARG A 93 -5.06 -14.40 -9.07
CA ARG A 93 -4.35 -14.30 -10.36
C ARG A 93 -2.98 -13.63 -10.19
N TYR A 94 -2.09 -13.92 -11.13
CA TYR A 94 -0.82 -13.22 -11.32
C TYR A 94 -0.98 -12.07 -12.31
#